data_AF-A0A1J3IN86-F1
#
_entry.id   AF-A0A1J3IN86-F1
#
_cell.length_a   1.000
_cell.length_b   1.000
_cell.length_c   1.000
_cell.angle_alpha   90.00
_cell.angle_beta   90.00
_cell.angle_gamma   90.00
#
_symmetry.space_group_name_H-M   'P 1'
#
loop_
_entity.id
_entity.type
_entity.pdbx_description
1 polymer ?
#
loop_
_entity_poly.entity_id
_entity_poly.type
_entity_poly.pdbx_seq_one_letter_code
_entity_poly.pdbx_strand_id
1 'polypeptide(L)'
;MALEFRAKNQNLRTSCINVLLNLIETLCQSLQDLSIDDLGQAEKAVTYLKDSGFKVDWLEQKLKQVKEKKMEEQNSKTRMQELEEYLKFLKKKCSDIEALLVKENEELQDSKHKCSEIEALLEKEKAKVLAARAPPLTLDDLVCLMT
;
A
#
# COMPACT_ATOMS: atom_id res chain seq x y z
N MET A 1 -38.27 -5.51 -35.47
CA MET A 1 -39.54 -4.79 -35.67
C MET A 1 -40.65 -5.69 -35.14
N ALA A 2 -41.26 -5.32 -34.01
CA ALA A 2 -42.19 -6.14 -33.24
C ALA A 2 -43.60 -6.13 -33.87
N LEU A 3 -43.78 -6.88 -34.95
CA LEU A 3 -44.96 -6.76 -35.81
C LEU A 3 -46.11 -7.74 -35.52
N GLU A 4 -46.01 -8.64 -34.53
CA GLU A 4 -47.08 -9.63 -34.28
C GLU A 4 -47.75 -9.57 -32.89
N PHE A 5 -47.38 -8.66 -31.98
CA PHE A 5 -48.10 -8.49 -30.71
C PHE A 5 -49.30 -7.53 -30.84
N ARG A 6 -50.22 -7.85 -31.76
CA ARG A 6 -51.40 -7.05 -32.08
C ARG A 6 -52.45 -7.18 -30.96
N ALA A 7 -52.33 -6.34 -29.93
CA ALA A 7 -53.41 -5.81 -29.09
C ALA A 7 -54.30 -6.78 -28.27
N LYS A 8 -53.79 -7.47 -27.24
CA LYS A 8 -54.66 -8.18 -26.26
C LYS A 8 -54.79 -7.53 -24.88
N ASN A 9 -53.85 -6.71 -24.41
CA ASN A 9 -54.01 -6.02 -23.12
C ASN A 9 -53.13 -4.75 -23.04
N GLN A 10 -53.76 -3.58 -23.15
CA GLN A 10 -53.06 -2.29 -23.15
C GLN A 10 -52.30 -2.03 -21.84
N ASN A 11 -52.83 -2.51 -20.72
CA ASN A 11 -52.20 -2.39 -19.40
C ASN A 11 -50.87 -3.15 -19.33
N LEU A 12 -50.84 -4.40 -19.84
CA LEU A 12 -49.61 -5.19 -19.89
C LEU A 12 -48.54 -4.50 -20.73
N ARG A 13 -48.92 -3.93 -21.87
CA ARG A 13 -47.98 -3.22 -22.75
C ARG A 13 -47.37 -2.01 -22.05
N THR A 14 -48.19 -1.22 -21.34
CA THR A 14 -47.72 -0.09 -20.54
C THR A 14 -46.78 -0.54 -19.42
N SER A 15 -47.15 -1.59 -18.67
CA SER A 15 -46.31 -2.14 -17.61
C SER A 15 -44.94 -2.62 -18.13
N CYS A 16 -44.91 -3.34 -19.25
CA CYS A 16 -43.63 -3.78 -19.84
C CYS A 16 -42.77 -2.61 -20.32
N ILE A 17 -43.36 -1.56 -20.91
CA ILE A 17 -42.60 -0.36 -21.29
C ILE A 17 -42.03 0.33 -20.05
N ASN A 18 -42.77 0.44 -18.96
CA ASN A 18 -42.27 1.03 -17.71
C ASN A 18 -41.10 0.21 -17.13
N VAL A 19 -41.22 -1.13 -17.11
CA VAL A 19 -40.13 -2.01 -16.68
C VAL A 19 -38.89 -1.82 -17.57
N LEU A 20 -39.08 -1.72 -18.89
CA LEU A 20 -37.99 -1.47 -19.83
C LEU A 20 -37.29 -0.14 -19.59
N LEU A 21 -38.06 0.94 -19.35
CA LEU A 21 -37.52 2.27 -19.07
C LEU A 21 -36.71 2.28 -17.76
N ASN A 22 -37.25 1.70 -16.69
CA ASN A 22 -36.56 1.59 -15.41
C ASN A 22 -35.27 0.77 -15.53
N LEU A 23 -35.29 -0.33 -16.30
CA LEU A 23 -34.09 -1.12 -16.59
C LEU A 23 -33.00 -0.31 -17.28
N ILE A 24 -33.37 0.46 -18.30
CA ILE A 24 -32.43 1.32 -19.03
C ILE A 24 -31.85 2.36 -18.08
N GLU A 25 -32.69 2.98 -17.25
CA GLU A 25 -32.26 3.96 -16.25
C GLU A 25 -31.27 3.35 -15.25
N THR A 26 -31.59 2.19 -14.65
CA THR A 26 -30.69 1.46 -13.75
C THR A 26 -29.36 1.12 -14.42
N LEU A 27 -29.37 0.60 -15.65
CA LEU A 27 -28.14 0.25 -16.38
C LEU A 27 -27.32 1.46 -16.85
N CYS A 28 -27.90 2.65 -16.84
CA CYS A 28 -27.25 3.92 -17.13
C CYS A 28 -26.63 4.58 -15.90
N GLN A 29 -26.91 4.09 -14.69
CA GLN A 29 -26.30 4.60 -13.46
C GLN A 29 -24.78 4.35 -13.43
N SER A 30 -24.09 5.14 -12.61
CA SER A 30 -22.67 4.91 -12.36
C SER A 30 -22.47 3.54 -11.69
N LEU A 31 -21.31 2.91 -11.91
CA LEU A 31 -21.02 1.65 -11.23
C LEU A 31 -21.04 1.82 -9.70
N GLN A 32 -20.65 2.98 -9.19
CA GLN A 32 -20.58 3.28 -7.76
C GLN A 32 -21.97 3.30 -7.11
N ASP A 33 -22.95 3.90 -7.79
CA ASP A 33 -24.33 4.02 -7.31
C ASP A 33 -25.12 2.73 -7.49
N LEU A 34 -24.69 1.87 -8.41
CA LEU A 34 -25.34 0.60 -8.71
C LEU A 34 -25.01 -0.47 -7.68
N SER A 35 -26.02 -1.02 -7.00
CA SER A 35 -25.83 -2.10 -6.04
C SER A 35 -25.90 -3.50 -6.67
N ILE A 36 -25.43 -4.52 -5.93
CA ILE A 36 -25.59 -5.93 -6.33
C ILE A 36 -27.08 -6.32 -6.37
N ASP A 37 -27.88 -5.76 -5.47
CA ASP A 37 -29.32 -5.99 -5.43
C ASP A 37 -30.01 -5.40 -6.66
N ASP A 38 -29.63 -4.18 -7.08
CA ASP A 38 -30.16 -3.54 -8.31
C ASP A 38 -29.88 -4.39 -9.54
N LEU A 39 -28.66 -4.95 -9.63
CA LEU A 39 -28.30 -5.89 -10.69
C LEU A 39 -29.13 -7.17 -10.65
N GLY A 40 -29.40 -7.70 -9.46
CA GLY A 40 -30.29 -8.86 -9.28
C GLY A 40 -31.75 -8.57 -9.65
N GLN A 41 -32.25 -7.36 -9.38
CA GLN A 41 -33.58 -6.94 -9.83
C GLN A 41 -33.63 -6.72 -11.34
N ALA A 42 -32.56 -6.16 -11.92
CA ALA A 42 -32.44 -6.01 -13.36
C ALA A 42 -32.48 -7.36 -14.09
N GLU A 43 -31.84 -8.41 -13.56
CA GLU A 43 -31.92 -9.76 -14.14
C GLU A 43 -33.36 -10.28 -14.18
N LYS A 44 -34.08 -10.17 -13.06
CA LYS A 44 -35.49 -10.58 -12.97
C LYS A 44 -36.36 -9.79 -13.95
N ALA A 45 -36.11 -8.49 -14.10
CA ALA A 45 -36.85 -7.63 -15.00
C ALA A 45 -36.59 -7.99 -16.47
N VAL A 46 -35.36 -8.34 -16.85
CA VAL A 46 -35.02 -8.83 -18.19
C VAL A 46 -35.73 -10.16 -18.47
N THR A 47 -35.73 -11.10 -17.52
CA THR A 47 -36.48 -12.36 -17.63
C THR A 47 -37.97 -12.11 -17.84
N TYR A 48 -38.58 -11.25 -17.03
CA TYR A 48 -40.00 -10.89 -17.16
C TYR A 48 -40.35 -10.32 -18.55
N LEU A 49 -39.50 -9.44 -19.10
CA LEU A 49 -39.72 -8.88 -20.44
C LEU A 49 -39.61 -9.94 -21.54
N LYS A 50 -38.66 -10.87 -21.41
CA LYS A 50 -38.46 -12.00 -22.32
C LYS A 50 -39.68 -12.92 -22.31
N ASP A 51 -40.16 -13.28 -21.11
CA ASP A 51 -41.35 -14.11 -20.91
C ASP A 51 -42.63 -13.42 -21.43
N SER A 52 -42.64 -12.08 -21.41
CA SER A 52 -43.69 -11.25 -22.00
C SER A 52 -43.61 -11.12 -23.53
N GLY A 53 -42.65 -11.81 -24.18
CA GLY A 53 -42.48 -11.82 -25.64
C GLY A 53 -41.68 -10.64 -26.21
N PHE A 54 -41.04 -9.81 -25.36
CA PHE A 54 -40.14 -8.77 -25.84
C PHE A 54 -38.78 -9.35 -26.23
N LYS A 55 -38.25 -8.88 -27.36
CA LYS A 55 -36.89 -9.21 -27.79
C LYS A 55 -35.88 -8.31 -27.07
N VAL A 56 -35.32 -8.81 -25.96
CA VAL A 56 -34.43 -8.06 -25.06
C VAL A 56 -33.00 -8.63 -24.99
N ASP A 57 -32.57 -9.40 -25.99
CA ASP A 57 -31.22 -10.01 -26.04
C ASP A 57 -30.09 -8.97 -25.85
N TRP A 58 -30.27 -7.77 -26.39
CA TRP A 58 -29.32 -6.68 -26.25
C TRP A 58 -29.21 -6.16 -24.81
N LEU A 59 -30.30 -6.18 -24.03
CA LEU A 59 -30.28 -5.82 -22.61
C LEU A 59 -29.64 -6.91 -21.78
N GLU A 60 -29.91 -8.17 -22.08
CA GLU A 60 -29.28 -9.32 -21.43
C GLU A 60 -27.75 -9.23 -21.58
N GLN A 61 -27.26 -8.97 -22.79
CA GLN A 61 -25.83 -8.77 -23.05
C GLN A 61 -25.28 -7.52 -22.34
N LYS A 62 -26.04 -6.41 -22.32
CA LYS A 62 -25.60 -5.18 -21.64
C LYS A 62 -25.50 -5.38 -20.13
N LEU A 63 -26.49 -6.01 -19.52
CA LEU A 63 -26.52 -6.33 -18.10
C LEU A 63 -25.34 -7.23 -17.71
N LYS A 64 -25.03 -8.25 -18.52
CA LYS A 64 -23.83 -9.09 -18.32
C LYS A 64 -22.55 -8.26 -18.26
N GLN A 65 -22.35 -7.34 -19.21
CA GLN A 65 -21.18 -6.45 -19.22
C GLN A 65 -21.13 -5.53 -17.99
N VAL A 66 -22.27 -5.00 -17.56
CA VAL A 66 -22.33 -4.15 -16.36
C VAL A 66 -22.00 -4.95 -15.11
N LYS A 67 -22.51 -6.18 -14.97
CA LYS A 67 -22.16 -7.10 -13.87
C LYS A 67 -20.67 -7.42 -13.83
N GLU A 68 -20.06 -7.73 -14.97
CA GLU A 68 -18.61 -7.97 -15.08
C GLU A 68 -17.80 -6.74 -14.61
N LYS A 69 -18.16 -5.55 -15.09
CA LYS A 69 -17.51 -4.29 -14.67
C LYS A 69 -17.71 -3.99 -13.17
N LYS A 70 -18.89 -4.27 -12.63
CA LYS A 70 -19.19 -4.08 -11.20
C LYS A 70 -18.33 -5.01 -10.34
N MET A 71 -18.16 -6.27 -10.75
CA MET A 71 -17.29 -7.20 -10.05
C MET A 71 -15.83 -6.75 -10.09
N GLU A 72 -15.35 -6.29 -11.25
CA GLU A 72 -13.98 -5.77 -11.39
C GLU A 72 -13.74 -4.52 -10.51
N GLU A 73 -14.73 -3.63 -10.42
CA GLU A 73 -14.69 -2.47 -9.50
C GLU A 73 -14.53 -2.92 -8.04
N GLN A 74 -15.33 -3.89 -7.58
CA GLN A 74 -15.25 -4.40 -6.21
C GLN A 74 -13.92 -5.11 -5.92
N ASN A 75 -13.43 -5.91 -6.87
CA ASN A 75 -12.12 -6.55 -6.76
C ASN A 75 -11.00 -5.50 -6.66
N SER A 76 -11.05 -4.47 -7.50
CA SER A 76 -10.09 -3.36 -7.47
C SER A 76 -10.14 -2.60 -6.16
N LYS A 77 -11.34 -2.33 -5.63
CA LYS A 77 -11.53 -1.68 -4.32
C LYS A 77 -10.95 -2.51 -3.18
N THR A 78 -11.18 -3.81 -3.18
CA THR A 78 -10.64 -4.73 -2.16
C THR A 78 -9.12 -4.73 -2.19
N ARG A 79 -8.52 -4.88 -3.38
CA ARG A 79 -7.06 -4.81 -3.57
C ARG A 79 -6.47 -3.48 -3.13
N MET A 80 -7.17 -2.37 -3.36
CA MET A 80 -6.75 -1.04 -2.90
C MET A 80 -6.69 -0.97 -1.37
N GLN A 81 -7.72 -1.49 -0.69
CA GLN A 81 -7.76 -1.53 0.78
C GLN A 81 -6.61 -2.37 1.36
N GLU A 82 -6.34 -3.54 0.78
CA GLU A 82 -5.21 -4.39 1.17
C GLU A 82 -3.86 -3.67 1.02
N LEU A 83 -3.67 -2.97 -0.11
CA LEU A 83 -2.45 -2.19 -0.36
C LEU A 83 -2.31 -1.01 0.62
N GLU A 84 -3.40 -0.34 0.97
CA GLU A 84 -3.39 0.74 1.97
C GLU A 84 -2.99 0.24 3.36
N GLU A 85 -3.48 -0.93 3.77
CA GLU A 85 -3.09 -1.58 5.03
C GLU A 85 -1.62 -2.00 5.02
N TYR A 86 -1.15 -2.59 3.92
CA TYR A 86 0.24 -2.97 3.75
C TYR A 86 1.18 -1.76 3.77
N LEU A 87 0.78 -0.64 3.15
CA LEU A 87 1.54 0.62 3.20
C LEU A 87 1.62 1.17 4.62
N LYS A 88 0.52 1.16 5.38
CA LYS A 88 0.53 1.58 6.80
C LYS A 88 1.48 0.71 7.63
N PHE A 89 1.48 -0.60 7.40
CA PHE A 89 2.39 -1.54 8.05
C PHE A 89 3.87 -1.25 7.73
N LEU A 90 4.20 -1.06 6.45
CA LEU A 90 5.57 -0.71 6.04
C LEU A 90 6.02 0.63 6.61
N LYS A 91 5.15 1.64 6.59
CA LYS A 91 5.45 2.95 7.17
C LYS A 91 5.83 2.85 8.65
N LYS A 92 5.08 2.05 9.42
CA LYS A 92 5.38 1.79 10.83
C LYS A 92 6.75 1.12 11.00
N LYS A 93 7.04 0.08 10.22
CA LYS A 93 8.35 -0.58 10.24
C LYS A 93 9.50 0.35 9.90
N CYS A 94 9.33 1.24 8.91
CA CYS A 94 10.36 2.23 8.58
C CYS A 94 10.61 3.17 9.75
N SER A 95 9.56 3.68 10.41
CA SER A 95 9.72 4.52 11.60
C SER A 95 10.41 3.80 12.76
N ASP A 96 10.10 2.51 12.98
CA ASP A 96 10.78 1.70 13.99
C ASP A 96 12.29 1.56 13.67
N ILE A 97 12.64 1.32 12.40
CA ILE A 97 14.04 1.23 11.95
C ILE A 97 14.75 2.58 12.05
N GLU A 98 14.10 3.68 11.68
CA GLU A 98 14.66 5.04 11.81
C GLU A 98 15.02 5.35 13.28
N ALA A 99 14.14 4.98 14.22
CA ALA A 99 14.40 5.15 15.64
C ALA A 99 15.61 4.33 16.12
N LEU A 100 15.75 3.09 15.64
CA LEU A 100 16.91 2.25 15.95
C LEU A 100 18.20 2.84 15.39
N LEU A 101 18.18 3.35 14.14
CA LEU A 101 19.34 3.97 13.51
C LEU A 101 19.80 5.22 14.26
N VAL A 102 18.88 6.06 14.74
CA VAL A 102 19.21 7.23 15.56
C VAL A 102 19.94 6.80 16.84
N LYS A 103 19.40 5.79 17.53
CA LYS A 103 20.00 5.26 18.76
C LYS A 103 21.41 4.69 18.53
N GLU A 104 21.58 3.85 17.50
CA GLU A 104 22.89 3.27 17.18
C GLU A 104 23.91 4.35 16.81
N ASN A 105 23.48 5.41 16.11
CA ASN A 105 24.34 6.53 15.78
C ASN A 105 24.77 7.33 17.02
N GLU A 106 23.89 7.51 18.01
CA GLU A 106 24.25 8.13 19.30
C GLU A 106 25.29 7.30 20.06
N GLU A 107 25.09 5.98 20.15
CA GLU A 107 26.04 5.06 20.79
C GLU A 107 27.41 5.05 20.08
N LEU A 108 27.41 5.15 18.74
CA LEU A 108 28.63 5.27 17.94
C LEU A 108 29.38 6.58 18.20
N GLN A 109 28.68 7.71 18.32
CA GLN A 109 29.31 9.00 18.63
C GLN A 109 29.92 9.01 20.03
N ASP A 110 29.22 8.45 21.02
CA ASP A 110 29.74 8.29 22.39
C ASP A 110 31.02 7.44 22.40
N SER A 111 30.99 6.29 21.71
CA SER A 111 32.16 5.40 21.60
C SER A 111 33.32 6.08 20.88
N LYS A 112 33.05 6.82 19.81
CA LYS A 112 34.06 7.60 19.07
C LYS A 112 34.71 8.66 19.96
N HIS A 113 33.92 9.38 20.75
CA HIS A 113 34.44 10.38 21.68
C HIS A 113 35.39 9.76 22.71
N LYS A 114 34.98 8.63 23.32
CA LYS A 114 35.81 7.87 24.27
C LYS A 114 37.14 7.39 23.65
N CYS A 115 37.12 6.92 22.39
CA CYS A 115 38.36 6.54 21.70
C CYS A 115 39.32 7.73 21.56
N SER A 116 38.81 8.91 21.15
CA SER A 116 39.64 10.12 21.04
C SER A 116 40.22 10.56 22.39
N GLU A 117 39.47 10.43 23.49
CA GLU A 117 40.00 10.70 24.84
C GLU A 117 41.15 9.76 25.21
N ILE A 118 41.00 8.46 24.94
CA ILE A 118 42.03 7.45 25.22
C ILE A 118 43.28 7.68 24.35
N GLU A 119 43.12 8.00 23.07
CA GLU A 119 44.23 8.34 22.17
C GLU A 119 45.04 9.53 22.70
N ALA A 120 44.36 10.59 23.17
CA ALA A 120 45.02 11.75 23.76
C ALA A 120 45.80 11.40 25.05
N LEU A 121 45.23 10.55 25.91
CA LEU A 121 45.91 10.07 27.11
C LEU A 121 47.15 9.22 26.78
N LEU A 122 47.05 8.36 25.77
CA LEU A 122 48.15 7.52 25.32
C LEU A 122 49.33 8.37 24.82
N GLU A 123 49.07 9.36 23.97
CA GLU A 123 50.13 10.24 23.46
C GLU A 123 50.77 11.08 24.59
N LYS A 124 49.98 11.49 25.59
CA LYS A 124 50.51 12.16 26.79
C LYS A 124 51.45 11.26 27.60
N GLU A 125 51.09 10.00 27.86
CA GLU A 125 51.94 9.06 28.59
C GLU A 125 53.20 8.69 27.80
N LYS A 126 53.07 8.50 26.48
CA LYS A 126 54.20 8.26 25.58
C LYS A 126 55.22 9.40 25.64
N ALA A 127 54.76 10.65 25.63
CA ALA A 127 55.64 11.82 25.78
C ALA A 127 56.37 11.84 27.14
N LYS A 128 55.69 11.46 28.24
CA LYS A 128 56.32 11.34 29.57
C LYS A 128 57.37 10.24 29.61
N VAL A 129 57.09 9.06 29.05
CA VAL A 129 58.05 7.94 28.98
C VAL A 129 59.30 8.34 28.20
N LEU A 130 59.13 9.07 27.10
CA LEU A 130 60.27 9.59 26.33
C LEU A 130 61.10 10.59 27.14
N ALA A 131 60.46 11.46 27.93
CA ALA A 131 61.15 12.43 28.79
C ALA A 131 61.89 11.78 29.98
N ALA A 132 61.40 10.66 30.50
CA ALA A 132 61.99 9.97 31.65
C ALA A 132 63.18 9.05 31.29
N ARG A 133 63.41 8.79 29.99
CA ARG A 133 64.52 7.96 29.54
C ARG A 133 65.85 8.70 29.73
N ALA A 134 66.62 8.30 30.73
CA ALA A 134 67.96 8.84 30.95
C ALA A 134 68.85 8.61 29.70
N PRO A 135 69.79 9.52 29.39
CA PRO A 135 70.78 9.30 28.35
C PRO A 135 71.53 7.98 28.61
N PRO A 136 71.98 7.26 27.57
CA PRO A 136 72.84 6.10 27.76
C PRO A 136 74.07 6.54 28.55
N LEU A 137 74.42 5.83 29.64
CA LEU A 137 75.67 6.07 30.34
C LEU A 137 76.82 5.92 29.35
N THR A 138 77.68 6.92 29.30
CA THR A 138 78.84 6.92 28.42
C THR A 138 79.98 6.13 29.06
N LEU A 139 80.96 5.72 28.26
CA LEU A 139 82.12 4.99 28.77
C LEU A 139 82.89 5.82 29.83
N ASP A 140 82.93 7.15 29.65
CA ASP A 140 83.55 8.09 30.59
C ASP A 140 82.82 8.13 31.95
N ASP A 141 81.49 7.98 31.97
CA ASP A 141 80.71 7.93 33.21
C ASP A 141 81.02 6.67 34.04
N LEU A 142 81.37 5.55 33.39
CA LEU A 142 81.73 4.30 34.06
C LEU A 142 83.18 4.30 34.58
N VAL A 143 84.08 4.99 33.90
CA VAL A 143 85.48 5.11 34.32
C VAL A 143 85.60 5.89 35.63
N CYS A 144 84.81 6.95 35.80
CA CYS A 144 84.75 7.74 37.05
C CYS A 144 84.21 7.00 38.28
N LEU A 145 83.54 5.84 38.10
CA LEU A 145 82.97 5.04 39.20
C LEU A 145 83.91 3.93 39.70
N MET A 146 85.00 3.64 38.98
CA MET A 146 85.93 2.53 39.30
C MET A 146 87.28 2.99 39.88
N THR A 147 87.49 4.29 40.05
CA THR A 147 88.68 4.90 40.69
C THR A 147 88.33 5.47 42.05
#